data_AF-A0A1M5APH9-F1
#
_entry.id   AF-A0A1M5APH9-F1
#
_cell.length_a   1.000
_cell.length_b   1.000
_cell.length_c   1.000
_cell.angle_alpha   90.00
_cell.angle_beta   90.00
_cell.angle_gamma   90.00
#
_symmetry.space_group_name_H-M   'P 1'
#
loop_
_entity.id
_entity.type
_entity.pdbx_description
1 polymer ?
#
loop_
_entity_poly.entity_id
_entity_poly.type
_entity_poly.pdbx_seq_one_letter_code
_entity_poly.pdbx_strand_id
1 'polypeptide(L)'
;MNNFAEELTYWYFRLNGFFLLQNYVLHNIGEERQRGTADADLLAIRFPYVYEEIGGHSNDWDSEKFSEWGFNIEKNNLALIVEVKSGKMWREVK
;
A
#
# COMPACT_ATOMS: atom_id res chain seq x y z
N MET A 1 11.63 4.94 12.54
CA MET A 1 10.75 6.12 12.54
C MET A 1 10.52 6.43 11.08
N ASN A 2 9.30 6.19 10.60
CA ASN A 2 8.99 6.27 9.17
C ASN A 2 9.09 7.71 8.70
N ASN A 3 9.39 7.89 7.41
CA ASN A 3 9.35 9.22 6.82
C ASN A 3 7.88 9.68 6.66
N PHE A 4 7.64 10.99 6.51
CA PHE A 4 6.28 11.54 6.39
C PHE A 4 5.46 10.90 5.26
N ALA A 5 6.08 10.58 4.13
CA ALA A 5 5.38 9.98 3.01
C ALA A 5 5.01 8.52 3.27
N GLU A 6 5.87 7.75 3.93
CA GLU A 6 5.56 6.38 4.37
C GLU A 6 4.39 6.38 5.36
N GLU A 7 4.38 7.33 6.30
CA GLU A 7 3.28 7.49 7.26
C GLU A 7 1.97 7.88 6.58
N LEU A 8 2.01 8.84 5.63
CA LEU A 8 0.85 9.22 4.84
C LEU A 8 0.31 8.05 4.01
N THR A 9 1.21 7.29 3.38
CA THR A 9 0.86 6.10 2.58
C THR A 9 0.24 5.02 3.45
N TYR A 10 0.80 4.78 4.65
CA TYR A 10 0.24 3.84 5.62
C TYR A 10 -1.20 4.22 5.98
N TRP A 11 -1.45 5.48 6.32
CA TRP A 11 -2.80 5.93 6.69
C TRP A 11 -3.76 5.89 5.51
N TYR A 12 -3.33 6.24 4.30
CA TYR A 12 -4.14 6.09 3.09
C TYR A 12 -4.63 4.65 2.91
N PHE A 13 -3.75 3.66 2.95
CA PHE A 13 -4.17 2.26 2.82
C PHE A 13 -4.98 1.78 4.03
N ARG A 14 -4.64 2.21 5.25
CA ARG A 14 -5.33 1.77 6.47
C ARG A 14 -6.79 2.22 6.48
N LEU A 15 -7.04 3.47 6.08
CA LEU A 15 -8.39 4.04 5.99
C LEU A 15 -9.19 3.45 4.82
N ASN A 16 -8.50 2.91 3.81
CA ASN A 16 -9.11 2.17 2.70
C ASN A 16 -9.13 0.66 2.93
N GLY A 17 -9.23 0.22 4.19
CA GLY A 17 -9.51 -1.17 4.58
C GLY A 17 -8.41 -2.20 4.27
N PHE A 18 -7.16 -1.75 4.08
CA PHE A 18 -6.02 -2.67 3.97
C PHE A 18 -5.48 -3.06 5.34
N PHE A 19 -5.15 -4.33 5.48
CA PHE A 19 -4.24 -4.86 6.49
C PHE A 19 -2.81 -4.63 6.04
N LEU A 20 -1.99 -4.04 6.90
CA LEU A 20 -0.67 -3.54 6.55
C LEU A 20 0.43 -4.17 7.40
N LEU A 21 1.52 -4.54 6.74
CA LEU A 21 2.80 -4.86 7.36
C LEU A 21 3.83 -3.84 6.87
N GLN A 22 4.48 -3.15 7.81
CA GLN A 22 5.52 -2.16 7.50
C GLN A 22 6.90 -2.82 7.52
N ASN A 23 7.85 -2.28 6.74
CA ASN A 23 9.23 -2.78 6.63
C ASN A 23 9.26 -4.27 6.24
N TYR A 24 8.52 -4.61 5.18
CA TYR A 24 8.37 -5.99 4.74
C TYR A 24 9.66 -6.47 4.07
N VAL A 25 10.24 -7.55 4.59
CA VAL A 25 11.42 -8.20 4.00
C VAL A 25 11.01 -9.52 3.37
N LEU A 26 11.19 -9.62 2.06
CA LEU A 26 11.03 -10.84 1.30
C LEU A 26 12.35 -11.61 1.27
N HIS A 27 12.38 -12.73 1.99
CA HIS A 27 13.47 -13.69 1.93
C HIS A 27 13.21 -14.72 0.82
N ASN A 28 14.15 -14.90 -0.09
CA ASN A 28 14.09 -16.00 -1.06
C ASN A 28 14.68 -17.28 -0.43
N ILE A 29 13.82 -18.24 -0.06
CA ILE A 29 14.22 -19.46 0.67
C ILE A 29 14.56 -20.62 -0.30
N GLY A 30 14.60 -20.37 -1.62
CA GLY A 30 14.56 -21.44 -2.64
C GLY A 30 15.87 -21.89 -3.29
N GLU A 31 17.00 -21.19 -3.16
CA GLU A 31 18.24 -21.57 -3.85
C GLU A 31 19.45 -21.48 -2.91
N GLU A 32 20.36 -22.48 -2.96
CA GLU A 32 21.60 -22.61 -2.17
C GLU A 32 22.56 -21.40 -2.25
N ARG A 33 22.22 -20.38 -3.03
CA ARG A 33 22.85 -19.07 -3.04
C ARG A 33 21.76 -18.03 -2.85
N GLN A 34 21.74 -17.39 -1.67
CA GLN A 34 20.87 -16.26 -1.36
C GLN A 34 21.04 -15.16 -2.43
N ARG A 35 20.18 -15.17 -3.45
CA ARG A 35 20.12 -14.12 -4.47
C ARG A 35 19.19 -13.02 -3.99
N GLY A 36 19.71 -12.22 -3.06
CA GLY A 36 19.11 -10.97 -2.62
C GLY A 36 17.93 -11.11 -1.65
N THR A 37 17.96 -10.31 -0.60
CA THR A 37 16.77 -9.91 0.16
C THR A 37 16.16 -8.71 -0.55
N ALA A 38 14.86 -8.77 -0.83
CA ALA A 38 14.12 -7.60 -1.31
C ALA A 38 13.31 -7.04 -0.13
N ASP A 39 13.42 -5.75 0.11
CA ASP A 39 12.62 -5.01 1.06
C ASP A 39 11.57 -4.15 0.35
N ALA A 40 10.45 -3.92 1.03
CA ALA A 40 9.40 -3.01 0.63
C ALA A 40 8.88 -2.27 1.86
N ASP A 41 8.55 -0.99 1.69
CA ASP A 41 8.04 -0.16 2.78
C ASP A 41 6.75 -0.71 3.38
N LEU A 42 5.81 -1.15 2.52
CA LEU A 42 4.54 -1.75 2.95
C LEU A 42 4.19 -3.01 2.14
N LEU A 43 3.70 -4.02 2.84
CA LEU A 43 2.85 -5.07 2.27
C LEU A 43 1.41 -4.79 2.69
N ALA A 44 0.52 -4.60 1.71
CA ALA A 44 -0.87 -4.24 1.94
C ALA A 44 -1.82 -5.31 1.37
N ILE A 45 -2.73 -5.84 2.19
CA ILE A 45 -3.72 -6.83 1.79
C ILE A 45 -5.11 -6.30 2.09
N ARG A 46 -5.98 -6.27 1.09
CA ARG A 46 -7.41 -5.96 1.24
C ARG A 46 -8.24 -7.15 0.80
N PHE A 47 -9.15 -7.56 1.68
CA PHE A 47 -10.14 -8.59 1.38
C PHE A 47 -11.42 -7.94 0.84
N PRO A 48 -12.21 -8.66 0.02
CA PRO A 48 -13.50 -8.17 -0.42
C PRO A 48 -14.44 -8.01 0.77
N TYR A 49 -15.42 -7.12 0.61
CA TYR A 49 -16.47 -6.82 1.61
C TYR A 49 -15.95 -6.25 2.93
N VAL A 50 -14.73 -5.69 2.94
CA VAL A 50 -14.17 -4.96 4.08
C VAL A 50 -14.44 -3.47 3.92
N TYR A 51 -15.02 -2.88 4.96
CA TYR A 51 -15.35 -1.45 5.01
C TYR A 51 -14.99 -0.92 6.41
N GLU A 52 -14.34 0.23 6.47
CA GLU A 52 -14.06 0.93 7.73
C GLU A 52 -15.25 1.81 8.11
N GLU A 53 -15.66 1.83 9.38
CA GLU A 53 -16.75 2.73 9.84
C GLU A 53 -16.38 4.20 9.66
N ILE A 54 -15.10 4.54 9.87
CA ILE A 54 -14.56 5.88 9.66
C ILE A 54 -14.04 5.95 8.22
N GLY A 55 -14.96 6.14 7.28
CA GLY A 55 -14.65 6.28 5.85
C GLY A 55 -15.49 5.44 4.89
N GLY A 56 -16.36 4.52 5.36
CA GLY A 56 -16.97 3.51 4.49
C GLY A 56 -18.49 3.31 4.54
N HIS A 57 -19.18 3.94 3.57
CA HIS A 57 -20.31 3.52 2.68
C HIS A 57 -21.03 4.80 2.18
N SER A 58 -21.48 4.99 0.94
CA SER A 58 -22.08 4.05 -0.03
C SER A 58 -21.33 3.83 -1.34
N ASN A 59 -20.18 4.44 -1.57
CA ASN A 59 -19.17 3.99 -2.54
C ASN A 59 -17.86 4.38 -1.89
N ASP A 60 -17.01 3.43 -1.47
CA ASP A 60 -15.62 3.68 -1.05
C ASP A 60 -15.09 4.79 -1.96
N TRP A 61 -14.69 5.94 -1.40
CA TRP A 61 -14.52 7.18 -2.17
C TRP A 61 -13.51 7.04 -3.32
N ASP A 62 -12.66 6.03 -3.25
CA ASP A 62 -11.65 5.62 -4.20
C ASP A 62 -11.92 4.25 -4.86
N SER A 63 -13.13 3.68 -4.72
CA SER A 63 -13.61 2.53 -5.49
C SER A 63 -13.53 2.77 -7.00
N GLU A 64 -13.88 3.98 -7.45
CA GLU A 64 -13.69 4.41 -8.85
C GLU A 64 -12.21 4.36 -9.22
N LYS A 65 -11.31 4.82 -8.34
CA LYS A 65 -9.86 4.79 -8.56
C LYS A 65 -9.32 3.37 -8.66
N PHE A 66 -9.74 2.48 -7.78
CA PHE A 66 -9.35 1.07 -7.84
C PHE A 66 -9.87 0.42 -9.13
N SER A 67 -11.09 0.75 -9.55
CA SER A 67 -11.66 0.27 -10.82
C SER A 67 -10.89 0.81 -12.04
N GLU A 68 -10.49 2.09 -12.05
CA GLU A 68 -9.63 2.68 -13.10
C GLU A 68 -8.29 1.95 -13.20
N TRP A 69 -7.75 1.48 -12.08
CA TRP A 69 -6.55 0.65 -12.03
C TRP A 69 -6.80 -0.82 -12.41
N GLY A 70 -8.04 -1.20 -12.71
CA GLY A 70 -8.42 -2.55 -13.11
C GLY A 70 -8.70 -3.50 -11.95
N PHE A 71 -8.86 -2.99 -10.73
CA PHE A 71 -9.15 -3.80 -9.54
C PHE A 71 -10.64 -3.81 -9.23
N ASN A 72 -11.20 -5.02 -9.07
CA ASN A 72 -12.53 -5.20 -8.51
C ASN A 72 -12.43 -5.55 -7.02
N ILE A 73 -12.42 -4.52 -6.17
CA ILE A 73 -12.22 -4.64 -4.72
C ILE A 73 -13.40 -5.30 -3.98
N GLU A 74 -14.57 -5.44 -4.62
CA GLU A 74 -15.72 -6.14 -4.03
C GLU A 74 -15.67 -7.65 -4.26
N LYS A 75 -14.89 -8.12 -5.23
CA LYS A 75 -14.86 -9.54 -5.61
C LYS A 75 -13.52 -10.21 -5.36
N ASN A 76 -12.43 -9.44 -5.42
CA ASN A 76 -11.10 -9.99 -5.39
C ASN A 76 -10.36 -9.59 -4.11
N ASN A 77 -9.52 -10.51 -3.62
CA ASN A 77 -8.46 -10.14 -2.70
C ASN A 77 -7.43 -9.30 -3.48
N LEU A 78 -6.99 -8.19 -2.89
CA LEU A 78 -5.96 -7.34 -3.45
C LEU A 78 -4.72 -7.39 -2.54
N ALA A 79 -3.57 -7.70 -3.13
CA ALA A 79 -2.28 -7.67 -2.44
C ALA A 79 -1.33 -6.72 -3.19
N LEU A 80 -0.75 -5.77 -2.48
CA LEU A 80 0.15 -4.76 -3.01
C LEU A 80 1.49 -4.82 -2.27
N ILE A 81 2.59 -4.84 -3.03
CA ILE A 81 3.94 -4.58 -2.54
C ILE A 81 4.24 -3.13 -2.88
N VAL A 82 4.49 -2.31 -1.87
CA VAL A 82 4.55 -0.85 -2.03
C VAL A 82 5.90 -0.33 -1.59
N GLU A 83 6.51 0.44 -2.49
CA GLU A 83 7.69 1.25 -2.25
C GLU A 83 7.27 2.73 -2.32
N VAL A 84 7.59 3.50 -1.29
CA VAL A 84 7.20 4.89 -1.12
C VAL A 84 8.37 5.81 -1.47
N LYS A 85 8.13 6.75 -2.37
CA LYS A 85 9.10 7.77 -2.76
C LYS A 85 8.53 9.15 -2.52
N SER A 86 9.33 10.02 -1.89
CA SER A 86 9.00 11.44 -1.68
C SER A 86 10.09 12.33 -2.24
N GLY A 87 9.71 13.39 -2.95
CA GLY A 87 10.64 14.42 -3.42
C GLY A 87 10.74 15.58 -2.44
N LYS A 88 11.92 16.21 -2.36
CA LYS A 88 12.02 17.57 -1.80
C LYS A 88 11.42 18.53 -2.83
N MET A 89 10.45 19.34 -2.41
CA MET A 89 9.93 20.42 -3.25
C MET A 89 11.10 21.27 -3.73
N TRP A 90 11.29 21.38 -5.05
CA TRP A 90 12.31 22.26 -5.62
C TRP A 90 11.95 23.69 -5.20
N ARG A 91 12.73 24.28 -4.29
CA ARG A 91 12.67 25.73 -4.08
C ARG A 91 13.26 26.35 -5.33
N GLU A 92 12.46 27.11 -6.07
CA GLU A 92 12.99 28.03 -7.08
C GLU A 92 14.05 28.89 -6.39
N VAL A 93 15.29 28.73 -6.83
CA VAL A 93 16.37 29.65 -6.47
C VAL A 93 16.03 30.94 -7.20
N LYS A 94 15.62 31.96 -6.44
CA LYS A 94 15.44 33.33 -6.94
C LYS A 94 16.72 33.87 -7.56
#